data_AF-A0A9D6R1X1-F1
#
_entry.id   AF-A0A9D6R1X1-F1
#
_cell.length_a   1.000
_cell.length_b   1.000
_cell.length_c   1.000
_cell.angle_alpha   90.00
_cell.angle_beta   90.00
_cell.angle_gamma   90.00
#
_symmetry.space_group_name_H-M   'P 1'
#
loop_
_entity.id
_entity.type
_entity.pdbx_description
1 polymer ?
#
loop_
_entity_poly.entity_id
_entity_poly.type
_entity_poly.pdbx_seq_one_letter_code
_entity_poly.pdbx_strand_id
1 'polypeptide(L)'
;MTTTPQIKDKTEYAYAKSNIYQLLSTAFAKELTHESIEIFRGNDIAETLKNFGEGFDTEFYKCTTENVLKELSDEYAALFILPGGVNPTESVARAGLYMQVYAAQVLRFYHQCGFSLSDGFK
;
A
#
# COMPACT_ATOMS: atom_id res chain seq x y z
N MET A 1 -7.39 -15.65 40.22
CA MET A 1 -7.59 -14.42 39.41
C MET A 1 -6.35 -14.25 38.54
N THR A 2 -6.40 -14.72 37.29
CA THR A 2 -5.28 -14.66 36.35
C THR A 2 -5.51 -13.49 35.40
N THR A 3 -4.81 -12.39 35.64
CA THR A 3 -4.85 -11.19 34.81
C THR A 3 -4.07 -11.45 33.51
N THR A 4 -4.81 -11.74 32.44
CA THR A 4 -4.66 -11.23 31.07
C THR A 4 -3.26 -11.19 30.41
N PRO A 5 -2.85 -12.26 29.68
CA PRO A 5 -1.77 -12.20 28.69
C PRO A 5 -2.23 -11.76 27.27
N GLN A 6 -3.54 -11.62 27.02
CA GLN A 6 -4.10 -11.49 25.66
C GLN A 6 -4.00 -10.10 25.00
N ILE A 7 -3.80 -9.02 25.76
CA ILE A 7 -3.84 -7.65 25.20
C ILE A 7 -2.53 -7.30 24.48
N LYS A 8 -1.38 -7.75 25.00
CA LYS A 8 -0.07 -7.52 24.38
C LYS A 8 0.02 -8.11 22.97
N ASP A 9 -0.46 -9.34 22.82
CA ASP A 9 -0.48 -10.10 21.57
C ASP A 9 -1.34 -9.41 20.49
N LYS A 10 -2.55 -8.94 20.85
CA LYS A 10 -3.44 -8.25 19.89
C LYS A 10 -2.90 -6.90 19.42
N THR A 11 -2.30 -6.13 20.33
CA THR A 11 -1.71 -4.83 19.98
C THR A 11 -0.48 -5.02 19.09
N GLU A 12 0.41 -5.94 19.44
CA GLU A 12 1.60 -6.26 18.64
C GLU A 12 1.21 -6.78 17.24
N TYR A 13 0.22 -7.67 17.18
CA TYR A 13 -0.33 -8.14 15.91
C TYR A 13 -0.95 -7.02 15.06
N ALA A 14 -1.65 -6.08 15.69
CA ALA A 14 -2.20 -4.93 14.98
C ALA A 14 -1.10 -4.02 14.41
N TYR A 15 -0.01 -3.80 15.15
CA TYR A 15 1.17 -3.07 14.65
C TYR A 15 1.86 -3.79 13.49
N ALA A 16 2.03 -5.11 13.58
CA ALA A 16 2.60 -5.88 12.47
C ALA A 16 1.74 -5.74 11.20
N LYS A 17 0.41 -5.80 11.32
CA LYS A 17 -0.51 -5.58 10.20
C LYS A 17 -0.46 -4.15 9.66
N SER A 18 -0.39 -3.13 10.53
CA SER A 18 -0.33 -1.75 10.06
C SER A 18 0.92 -1.51 9.22
N ASN A 19 2.05 -2.10 9.57
CA ASN A 19 3.29 -1.98 8.80
C ASN A 19 3.14 -2.61 7.40
N ILE A 20 2.49 -3.77 7.31
CA ILE A 20 2.20 -4.41 6.02
C ILE A 20 1.27 -3.54 5.18
N TYR A 21 0.17 -3.03 5.76
CA TYR A 21 -0.74 -2.14 5.06
C TYR A 21 -0.06 -0.86 4.59
N GLN A 22 0.82 -0.30 5.40
CA GLN A 22 1.59 0.89 5.04
C GLN A 22 2.56 0.61 3.88
N LEU A 23 3.30 -0.50 3.94
CA LEU A 23 4.22 -0.91 2.87
C LEU A 23 3.46 -1.11 1.54
N LEU A 24 2.38 -1.89 1.57
CA LEU A 24 1.58 -2.14 0.36
C LEU A 24 0.93 -0.87 -0.17
N SER A 25 0.43 0.01 0.70
CA SER A 25 -0.18 1.26 0.28
C SER A 25 0.79 2.17 -0.47
N THR A 26 2.09 2.09 -0.16
CA THR A 26 3.12 2.93 -0.79
C THR A 26 3.21 2.68 -2.29
N ALA A 27 2.99 1.45 -2.74
CA ALA A 27 3.05 1.10 -4.17
C ALA A 27 1.85 1.61 -4.99
N PHE A 28 0.72 1.94 -4.36
CA PHE A 28 -0.50 2.37 -5.04
C PHE A 28 -0.85 3.84 -4.81
N ALA A 29 -0.30 4.47 -3.76
CA ALA A 29 -0.68 5.82 -3.38
C ALA A 29 -0.02 6.90 -4.26
N LYS A 30 1.21 6.64 -4.71
CA LYS A 30 2.01 7.56 -5.53
C LYS A 30 3.14 6.80 -6.24
N GLU A 31 3.76 7.45 -7.21
CA GLU A 31 5.02 6.99 -7.79
C GLU A 31 6.07 6.76 -6.71
N LEU A 32 6.85 5.69 -6.86
CA LEU A 32 7.90 5.34 -5.92
C LEU A 32 9.05 6.36 -5.98
N THR A 33 9.72 6.50 -4.84
CA THR A 33 10.88 7.39 -4.68
C THR A 33 12.14 6.57 -4.46
N HIS A 34 13.31 7.22 -4.52
CA HIS A 34 14.58 6.58 -4.14
C HIS A 34 14.49 5.87 -2.78
N GLU A 35 13.95 6.57 -1.77
CA GLU A 35 13.76 6.03 -0.42
C GLU A 35 12.86 4.79 -0.43
N SER A 36 11.82 4.78 -1.27
CA SER A 36 10.94 3.61 -1.42
C SER A 36 11.68 2.41 -2.01
N ILE A 37 12.51 2.62 -3.03
CA ILE A 37 13.29 1.52 -3.64
C ILE A 37 14.30 0.93 -2.65
N GLU A 38 14.97 1.77 -1.87
CA GLU A 38 15.88 1.29 -0.82
C GLU A 38 15.15 0.48 0.25
N ILE A 39 13.93 0.88 0.62
CA ILE A 39 13.07 0.09 1.52
C ILE A 39 12.78 -1.28 0.90
N PHE A 40 12.32 -1.34 -0.36
CA PHE A 40 12.00 -2.62 -1.02
C PHE A 40 13.22 -3.53 -1.25
N ARG A 41 14.40 -2.94 -1.46
CA ARG A 41 15.67 -3.68 -1.58
C ARG A 41 16.28 -4.08 -0.23
N GLY A 42 15.76 -3.55 0.87
CA GLY A 42 16.20 -3.91 2.21
C GLY A 42 16.09 -5.41 2.48
N ASN A 43 17.10 -5.97 3.14
CA ASN A 43 17.18 -7.41 3.41
C ASN A 43 15.94 -7.94 4.13
N ASP A 44 15.40 -7.19 5.09
CA ASP A 44 14.25 -7.61 5.90
C ASP A 44 12.99 -7.81 5.05
N ILE A 45 12.73 -6.92 4.08
CA ILE A 45 11.57 -7.03 3.18
C ILE A 45 11.79 -8.14 2.15
N ALA A 46 12.99 -8.21 1.56
CA ALA A 46 13.32 -9.25 0.60
C ALA A 46 13.21 -10.66 1.21
N GLU A 47 13.67 -10.84 2.45
CA GLU A 47 13.54 -12.11 3.18
C GLU A 47 12.08 -12.39 3.55
N THR A 48 11.34 -11.38 4.00
CA THR A 48 9.92 -11.51 4.31
C THR A 48 9.13 -11.98 3.08
N LEU A 49 9.32 -11.35 1.92
CA LEU A 49 8.65 -11.76 0.67
C LEU A 49 8.98 -13.19 0.29
N LYS A 50 10.27 -13.59 0.38
CA LYS A 50 10.71 -14.96 0.11
C LYS A 50 10.03 -15.99 1.02
N ASN A 51 9.82 -15.65 2.30
CA ASN A 51 9.11 -16.51 3.23
C ASN A 51 7.62 -16.70 2.87
N PHE A 52 7.05 -15.77 2.11
CA PHE A 52 5.70 -15.89 1.53
C PHE A 52 5.68 -16.57 0.16
N GLY A 53 6.82 -17.04 -0.36
CA GLY A 53 6.94 -17.65 -1.68
C GLY A 53 7.01 -16.64 -2.83
N GLU A 54 7.15 -15.36 -2.51
CA GLU A 54 7.23 -14.25 -3.46
C GLU A 54 8.61 -13.60 -3.43
N GLY A 55 8.92 -12.74 -4.38
CA GLY A 55 10.16 -11.98 -4.35
C GLY A 55 10.38 -11.17 -5.61
N PHE A 56 11.37 -10.28 -5.53
CA PHE A 56 11.83 -9.54 -6.70
C PHE A 56 12.84 -10.37 -7.49
N ASP A 57 12.81 -10.23 -8.81
CA ASP A 57 13.78 -10.84 -9.69
C ASP A 57 15.18 -10.28 -9.48
N THR A 58 16.20 -11.06 -9.87
CA THR A 58 17.60 -10.64 -9.69
C THR A 58 17.93 -9.36 -10.46
N GLU A 59 17.19 -9.04 -11.52
CA GLU A 59 17.35 -7.80 -12.29
C GLU A 59 16.99 -6.57 -11.47
N PHE A 60 15.94 -6.65 -10.63
CA PHE A 60 15.54 -5.57 -9.74
C PHE A 60 16.66 -5.14 -8.79
N TYR A 61 17.47 -6.09 -8.31
CA TYR A 61 18.60 -5.81 -7.42
C TYR A 61 19.88 -5.38 -8.13
N LYS A 62 20.04 -5.73 -9.41
CA LYS A 62 21.24 -5.41 -10.20
C LYS A 62 21.14 -4.07 -10.93
N CYS A 63 19.92 -3.62 -11.23
CA CYS A 63 19.69 -2.37 -11.94
C CYS A 63 19.94 -1.15 -11.03
N THR A 64 20.36 -0.02 -11.60
CA THR A 64 20.52 1.21 -10.81
C THR A 64 19.16 1.72 -10.33
N THR A 65 19.13 2.41 -9.19
CA THR A 65 17.88 2.94 -8.63
C THR A 65 17.21 3.91 -9.61
N GLU A 66 17.99 4.72 -10.33
CA GLU A 66 17.48 5.67 -11.32
C GLU A 66 16.77 4.99 -12.49
N ASN A 67 17.32 3.88 -12.98
CA ASN A 67 16.70 3.13 -14.07
C ASN A 67 15.41 2.46 -13.62
N VAL A 68 15.41 1.84 -12.43
CA VAL A 68 14.21 1.24 -11.85
C VAL A 68 13.12 2.29 -11.64
N LEU A 69 13.46 3.45 -11.08
CA LEU A 69 12.49 4.53 -10.88
C LEU A 69 11.91 5.05 -12.18
N LYS A 70 12.73 5.18 -13.23
CA LYS A 70 12.27 5.60 -14.54
C LYS A 70 11.25 4.61 -15.10
N GLU A 71 11.58 3.32 -15.13
CA GLU A 71 10.70 2.28 -15.64
C GLU A 71 9.40 2.19 -14.83
N LEU A 72 9.49 2.22 -13.50
CA LEU A 72 8.32 2.17 -12.63
C LEU A 72 7.45 3.43 -12.72
N SER A 73 8.03 4.61 -12.95
CA SER A 73 7.27 5.85 -13.16
C SER A 73 6.47 5.78 -14.47
N ASP A 74 7.09 5.31 -15.55
CA ASP A 74 6.41 5.10 -16.84
C ASP A 74 5.24 4.10 -16.70
N GLU A 75 5.46 2.97 -16.01
CA GLU A 75 4.42 1.98 -15.73
C GLU A 75 3.32 2.51 -14.82
N TYR A 76 3.67 3.22 -13.74
CA TYR A 76 2.70 3.80 -12.81
C TYR A 76 1.79 4.80 -13.54
N ALA A 77 2.35 5.65 -14.39
CA ALA A 77 1.59 6.60 -15.19
C ALA A 77 0.64 5.88 -16.16
N ALA A 78 1.13 4.86 -16.87
CA ALA A 78 0.33 4.06 -17.78
C ALA A 78 -0.82 3.31 -17.08
N LEU A 79 -0.56 2.78 -15.87
CA LEU A 79 -1.53 2.01 -15.11
C LEU A 79 -2.55 2.88 -14.39
N PHE A 80 -2.14 3.96 -13.72
CA PHE A 80 -3.00 4.64 -12.74
C PHE A 80 -3.36 6.08 -13.08
N ILE A 81 -2.63 6.73 -14.00
CA ILE A 81 -2.82 8.15 -14.32
C ILE A 81 -3.49 8.32 -15.69
N LEU A 82 -3.00 7.62 -16.70
CA LEU A 82 -3.44 7.78 -18.08
C LEU A 82 -4.76 7.04 -18.37
N PRO A 83 -5.57 7.53 -19.32
CA PRO A 83 -6.76 6.81 -19.77
C PRO A 83 -6.41 5.42 -20.33
N GLY A 84 -7.25 4.43 -20.02
CA GLY A 84 -7.07 3.04 -20.47
C GLY A 84 -6.32 2.14 -19.49
N GLY A 85 -5.77 2.70 -18.41
CA GLY A 85 -5.19 1.95 -17.30
C GLY A 85 -6.23 1.35 -16.33
N VAL A 86 -5.74 0.88 -15.18
CA VAL A 86 -6.52 0.34 -14.06
C VAL A 86 -6.84 1.45 -13.07
N ASN A 87 -8.12 1.63 -12.74
CA ASN A 87 -8.50 2.58 -11.70
C ASN A 87 -8.31 1.96 -10.30
N PRO A 88 -7.45 2.51 -9.43
CA PRO A 88 -7.21 1.94 -8.10
C PRO A 88 -8.31 2.28 -7.09
N THR A 89 -9.41 2.91 -7.52
CA THR A 89 -10.51 3.35 -6.64
C THR A 89 -11.60 2.28 -6.56
N GLU A 90 -11.91 1.81 -5.35
CA GLU A 90 -12.94 0.76 -5.15
C GLU A 90 -14.31 1.15 -5.73
N SER A 91 -14.72 2.42 -5.60
CA SER A 91 -16.01 2.86 -6.14
C SER A 91 -16.08 2.74 -7.66
N VAL A 92 -14.97 2.98 -8.36
CA VAL A 92 -14.89 2.79 -9.81
C VAL A 92 -14.90 1.30 -10.13
N ALA A 93 -14.11 0.50 -9.43
CA ALA A 93 -14.04 -0.94 -9.65
C ALA A 93 -15.39 -1.65 -9.43
N ARG A 94 -16.18 -1.22 -8.44
CA ARG A 94 -17.42 -1.91 -8.03
C ARG A 94 -18.71 -1.23 -8.47
N ALA A 95 -18.70 0.08 -8.70
CA ALA A 95 -19.88 0.86 -9.10
C ALA A 95 -19.68 1.69 -10.38
N GLY A 96 -18.50 1.60 -11.02
CA GLY A 96 -18.20 2.24 -12.30
C GLY A 96 -17.88 3.74 -12.22
N LEU A 97 -18.14 4.40 -11.08
CA LEU A 97 -17.95 5.85 -10.92
C LEU A 97 -17.23 6.21 -9.61
N TYR A 98 -16.57 7.36 -9.62
CA TYR A 98 -15.92 7.93 -8.44
C TYR A 98 -16.95 8.37 -7.38
N MET A 99 -16.53 8.29 -6.11
CA MET A 99 -17.26 8.84 -4.95
C MET A 99 -18.69 8.32 -4.78
N GLN A 100 -18.95 7.08 -5.20
CA GLN A 100 -20.25 6.41 -5.04
C GLN A 100 -20.39 5.74 -3.66
N VAL A 101 -21.40 4.87 -3.53
CA VAL A 101 -21.79 4.22 -2.27
C VAL A 101 -20.64 3.58 -1.49
N TYR A 102 -19.65 2.98 -2.17
CA TYR A 102 -18.48 2.38 -1.54
C TYR A 102 -17.53 3.41 -0.92
N ALA A 103 -17.30 4.55 -1.58
CA ALA A 103 -16.54 5.65 -0.99
C ALA A 103 -17.23 6.19 0.27
N ALA A 104 -18.55 6.39 0.21
CA ALA A 104 -19.32 6.84 1.36
C ALA A 104 -19.31 5.84 2.54
N GLN A 105 -19.24 4.53 2.25
CA GLN A 105 -19.08 3.50 3.29
C GLN A 105 -17.73 3.61 4.00
N VAL A 106 -16.64 3.77 3.25
CA VAL A 106 -15.28 3.92 3.81
C VAL A 106 -15.17 5.21 4.62
N LEU A 107 -15.71 6.33 4.13
CA LEU A 107 -15.73 7.61 4.87
C LEU A 107 -16.46 7.47 6.21
N ARG A 108 -17.64 6.82 6.22
CA ARG A 108 -18.38 6.56 7.46
C ARG A 108 -17.60 5.66 8.41
N PHE A 109 -16.95 4.62 7.90
CA PHE A 109 -16.13 3.72 8.70
C PHE A 109 -14.98 4.45 9.39
N TYR A 110 -14.23 5.29 8.66
CA TYR A 110 -13.16 6.09 9.26
C TYR A 110 -13.67 7.04 10.34
N HIS A 111 -14.78 7.73 10.08
CA HIS A 111 -15.40 8.58 11.09
C HIS A 111 -15.83 7.79 12.35
N GLN A 112 -16.40 6.59 12.18
CA GLN A 112 -16.78 5.70 13.30
C GLN A 112 -15.56 5.24 14.11
N CYS A 113 -14.41 5.07 13.45
CA CYS A 113 -13.14 4.74 14.11
C CYS A 113 -12.42 5.96 14.70
N GLY A 114 -12.99 7.18 14.60
CA GLY A 114 -12.40 8.41 15.13
C GLY A 114 -11.29 9.01 14.25
N PHE A 115 -11.16 8.57 13.00
CA PHE A 115 -10.23 9.17 12.05
C PHE A 115 -10.84 10.38 11.36
N SER A 116 -10.01 11.39 11.14
CA SER A 116 -10.34 12.58 10.35
C SER A 116 -9.48 12.58 9.09
N LEU A 117 -10.13 12.60 7.92
CA LEU A 117 -9.42 12.71 6.64
C LEU A 117 -9.15 14.17 6.29
N SER A 118 -8.05 14.42 5.58
CA SER A 118 -7.72 15.75 5.05
C SER A 118 -8.71 16.17 3.96
N ASP A 119 -8.85 17.48 3.76
CA ASP A 119 -9.85 18.05 2.84
C ASP A 119 -9.70 17.61 1.37
N GLY A 120 -8.54 17.06 0.99
CA GLY A 120 -8.32 16.46 -0.34
C GLY A 120 -9.13 15.19 -0.62
N PHE A 121 -9.85 14.66 0.38
CA PHE A 121 -10.73 13.48 0.26
C PHE A 121 -12.23 13.82 0.38
N LYS A 122 -12.59 15.11 0.52
CA LYS A 122 -14.00 15.56 0.63
C LYS A 122 -14.62 15.84 -0.74
#